data_AF-A0A438FBW4-F1
#
_entry.id   AF-A0A438FBW4-F1
#
_cell.length_a   1.000
_cell.length_b   1.000
_cell.length_c   1.000
_cell.angle_alpha   90.00
_cell.angle_beta   90.00
_cell.angle_gamma   90.00
#
_symmetry.space_group_name_H-M   'P 1'
#
loop_
_entity.id
_entity.type
_entity.pdbx_description
1 polymer ?
#
loop_
_entity_poly.entity_id
_entity_poly.type
_entity_poly.pdbx_seq_one_letter_code
_entity_poly.pdbx_strand_id
1 'polypeptide(L)'
;MESAISERQELAKLCSCRDWSKAIRVLDSLLAQSCVIQDICNRAFCYSKLELHKHVIRDCDKALQLEPTLLQAYILKESEWW
;
A
#
# COMPACT_ATOMS: atom_id res chain seq x y z
N MET A 1 9.38 -17.22 6.73
CA MET A 1 7.98 -17.22 7.20
C MET A 1 7.81 -16.44 8.50
N GLU A 2 8.67 -16.59 9.51
CA GLU A 2 8.62 -15.76 10.74
C GLU A 2 8.85 -14.25 10.50
N SER A 3 9.73 -13.88 9.55
CA SER A 3 9.96 -12.48 9.17
C SER A 3 8.68 -11.76 8.75
N ALA A 4 7.92 -12.36 7.82
CA ALA A 4 6.70 -11.75 7.30
C ALA A 4 5.63 -11.56 8.38
N ILE A 5 5.52 -12.49 9.35
CA ILE A 5 4.58 -12.35 10.48
C ILE A 5 4.99 -11.17 11.36
N SER A 6 6.29 -11.02 11.64
CA SER A 6 6.83 -9.89 12.40
C SER A 6 6.62 -8.55 11.67
N GLU A 7 6.90 -8.50 10.37
CA GLU A 7 6.70 -7.33 9.51
C GLU A 7 5.22 -6.90 9.48
N ARG A 8 4.29 -7.86 9.42
CA ARG A 8 2.84 -7.57 9.47
C ARG A 8 2.40 -6.98 10.81
N GLN A 9 2.95 -7.48 11.93
CA GLN A 9 2.67 -6.93 13.26
C GLN A 9 3.25 -5.53 13.42
N GLU A 10 4.43 -5.27 12.87
CA GLU A 10 5.05 -3.95 12.86
C GLU A 10 4.22 -2.97 12.01
N LEU A 11 3.80 -3.38 10.81
CA LEU A 11 2.95 -2.58 9.93
C LEU A 11 1.66 -2.14 10.64
N ALA A 12 0.99 -3.05 11.36
CA ALA A 12 -0.21 -2.71 12.11
C ALA A 12 0.05 -1.61 13.16
N LYS A 13 1.15 -1.71 13.91
CA LYS A 13 1.55 -0.69 14.89
C LYS A 13 1.84 0.66 14.22
N LEU A 14 2.60 0.64 13.12
CA LEU A 14 2.94 1.86 12.37
C LEU A 14 1.70 2.57 11.82
N CYS A 15 0.75 1.81 11.28
CA CYS A 15 -0.54 2.34 10.83
C CYS A 15 -1.35 2.93 12.00
N SER A 16 -1.36 2.29 13.17
CA SER A 16 -1.99 2.85 14.39
C SER A 16 -1.33 4.16 14.85
N CYS A 17 -0.01 4.26 14.73
CA CYS A 17 0.75 5.47 15.04
C CYS A 17 0.72 6.53 13.93
N ARG A 18 0.04 6.26 12.79
CA ARG A 18 0.04 7.11 11.58
C ARG A 18 1.44 7.38 11.03
N ASP A 19 2.39 6.48 11.29
CA ASP A 19 3.78 6.61 10.86
C ASP A 19 3.93 6.01 9.45
N TRP A 20 3.28 6.67 8.47
CA TRP A 20 3.09 6.16 7.11
C TRP A 20 4.41 5.92 6.37
N SER A 21 5.41 6.77 6.60
CA SER A 21 6.74 6.66 5.98
C SER A 21 7.45 5.36 6.34
N LYS A 22 7.32 4.91 7.60
CA LYS A 22 7.87 3.62 8.04
C LYS A 22 7.01 2.47 7.56
N ALA A 23 5.68 2.63 7.57
CA ALA A 23 4.76 1.62 7.05
C ALA A 23 5.06 1.28 5.58
N ILE A 24 5.38 2.28 4.76
CA ILE A 24 5.79 2.09 3.37
C ILE A 24 7.05 1.22 3.26
N ARG A 25 8.06 1.43 4.11
CA ARG A 25 9.30 0.63 4.08
C ARG A 25 9.04 -0.85 4.38
N VAL A 26 8.17 -1.12 5.35
CA VAL A 26 7.74 -2.49 5.68
C VAL A 26 6.93 -3.09 4.52
N LEU A 27 6.08 -2.30 3.87
CA LEU A 27 5.35 -2.76 2.68
C LEU A 27 6.29 -3.02 1.49
N ASP A 28 7.35 -2.24 1.32
CA ASP A 28 8.36 -2.47 0.29
C ASP A 28 9.12 -3.78 0.51
N SER A 29 9.51 -4.10 1.75
CA SER A 29 10.15 -5.38 2.07
C SER A 29 9.21 -6.56 1.85
N LEU A 30 7.94 -6.43 2.26
CA LEU A 30 6.91 -7.44 2.02
C LEU A 30 6.68 -7.66 0.52
N LEU A 31 6.54 -6.59 -0.26
CA LEU A 31 6.33 -6.66 -1.71
C LEU A 31 7.53 -7.25 -2.46
N ALA A 32 8.75 -7.07 -1.94
CA ALA A 32 9.95 -7.67 -2.50
C ALA A 32 9.99 -9.19 -2.27
N GLN A 33 9.43 -9.69 -1.17
CA GLN A 33 9.31 -11.12 -0.88
C GLN A 33 8.13 -11.76 -1.62
N SER A 34 6.97 -11.10 -1.59
CA SER A 34 5.73 -11.58 -2.19
C SER A 34 4.88 -10.42 -2.67
N CYS A 35 4.60 -10.38 -3.97
CA CYS A 35 3.81 -9.31 -4.57
C CYS A 35 2.31 -9.59 -4.39
N VAL A 36 1.77 -9.22 -3.22
CA VAL A 36 0.35 -9.38 -2.89
C VAL A 36 -0.41 -8.08 -3.21
N ILE A 37 -1.54 -8.20 -3.90
CA ILE A 37 -2.39 -7.06 -4.31
C ILE A 37 -2.79 -6.19 -3.10
N GLN A 38 -3.14 -6.83 -1.98
CA GLN A 38 -3.47 -6.13 -0.74
C GLN A 38 -2.32 -5.23 -0.24
N ASP A 39 -1.07 -5.65 -0.39
CA ASP A 39 0.08 -4.85 0.04
C ASP A 39 0.34 -3.66 -0.88
N ILE A 40 0.09 -3.82 -2.18
CA ILE A 40 0.12 -2.72 -3.14
C ILE A 40 -0.93 -1.67 -2.77
N CYS A 41 -2.15 -2.10 -2.44
CA CYS A 41 -3.22 -1.19 -2.00
C CYS A 41 -2.92 -0.52 -0.66
N ASN A 42 -2.37 -1.27 0.31
CA ASN A 42 -1.95 -0.70 1.58
C ASN A 42 -0.85 0.35 1.38
N ARG A 43 0.07 0.12 0.43
CA ARG A 43 1.14 1.08 0.11
C ARG A 43 0.58 2.32 -0.58
N ALA A 44 -0.33 2.16 -1.54
CA ALA A 44 -1.07 3.25 -2.16
C ALA A 44 -1.79 4.12 -1.12
N PHE A 45 -2.47 3.49 -0.15
CA PHE A 45 -3.12 4.20 0.95
C PHE A 45 -2.13 5.00 1.80
N CYS A 46 -0.98 4.41 2.15
CA CYS A 46 0.06 5.12 2.91
C CYS A 46 0.62 6.31 2.12
N TYR A 47 0.82 6.17 0.81
CA TYR A 47 1.23 7.28 -0.05
C TYR A 47 0.19 8.40 -0.11
N SER A 48 -1.11 8.07 -0.15
CA SER A 48 -2.20 9.05 -0.13
C SER A 48 -2.19 9.85 1.17
N LYS A 49 -1.91 9.20 2.32
CA LYS A 49 -1.74 9.90 3.61
C LYS A 49 -0.52 10.81 3.70
N LEU A 50 0.42 10.69 2.78
CA LEU A 50 1.58 11.56 2.64
C LEU A 50 1.46 12.53 1.45
N GLU A 51 0.29 12.59 0.80
CA GLU A 51 0.04 13.44 -0.38
C GLU A 51 1.01 13.14 -1.54
N LEU A 52 1.49 11.89 -1.63
CA LEU A 52 2.41 11.43 -2.67
C LEU A 52 1.62 10.90 -3.88
N HIS A 53 0.79 11.77 -4.47
CA HIS A 53 -0.21 11.43 -5.50
C HIS A 53 0.33 10.56 -6.66
N LYS A 54 1.53 10.88 -7.17
CA LYS A 54 2.16 10.10 -8.26
C LYS A 54 2.41 8.63 -7.89
N HIS A 55 2.74 8.37 -6.63
CA HIS A 55 2.98 7.01 -6.14
C HIS A 55 1.66 6.26 -5.92
N VAL A 56 0.62 6.96 -5.46
CA VAL A 56 -0.75 6.40 -5.35
C VAL A 56 -1.23 5.91 -6.71
N ILE A 57 -1.19 6.77 -7.74
CA ILE A 57 -1.66 6.42 -9.09
C ILE A 57 -0.91 5.20 -9.62
N ARG A 58 0.42 5.17 -9.47
CA ARG A 58 1.26 4.05 -9.92
C ARG A 58 0.88 2.73 -9.24
N ASP A 59 0.65 2.75 -7.93
CA ASP A 59 0.28 1.54 -7.19
C ASP A 59 -1.16 1.10 -7.49
N CYS A 60 -2.09 2.05 -7.63
CA CYS A 60 -3.45 1.76 -8.08
C CYS A 60 -3.47 1.16 -9.49
N ASP A 61 -2.70 1.70 -10.43
CA ASP A 61 -2.59 1.16 -11.79
C ASP A 61 -2.04 -0.26 -11.78
N LYS A 62 -1.01 -0.52 -10.98
CA LYS A 62 -0.47 -1.88 -10.83
C LYS A 62 -1.48 -2.83 -10.21
N ALA A 63 -2.22 -2.40 -9.19
CA ALA A 63 -3.26 -3.20 -8.55
C ALA A 63 -4.39 -3.54 -9.53
N LEU A 64 -4.83 -2.57 -10.34
CA LEU A 64 -5.86 -2.76 -11.37
C LEU A 64 -5.39 -3.64 -12.54
N GLN A 65 -4.10 -3.62 -12.89
CA GLN A 65 -3.54 -4.56 -13.87
C GLN A 65 -3.59 -6.01 -13.38
N LEU A 66 -3.42 -6.23 -12.08
CA LEU A 66 -3.48 -7.57 -11.47
C LEU A 66 -4.92 -8.02 -11.21
N GLU A 67 -5.76 -7.12 -10.72
CA GLU A 67 -7.17 -7.36 -10.44
C GLU A 67 -8.01 -6.16 -10.89
N PRO A 68 -8.56 -6.21 -12.12
CA PRO A 68 -9.32 -5.10 -12.71
C PRO A 68 -10.61 -4.76 -11.98
N THR A 69 -11.10 -5.65 -11.10
CA THR A 69 -12.33 -5.50 -10.31
C THR A 69 -12.08 -4.96 -8.90
N LEU A 70 -10.83 -4.57 -8.59
CA LEU A 70 -10.45 -4.14 -7.25
C LEU A 70 -10.98 -2.75 -6.92
N LEU A 71 -12.12 -2.72 -6.22
CA LEU A 71 -12.81 -1.48 -5.85
C LEU A 71 -11.93 -0.48 -5.09
N GLN A 72 -11.07 -0.98 -4.18
CA GLN A 72 -10.19 -0.13 -3.38
C GLN A 72 -9.21 0.68 -4.25
N ALA A 73 -8.70 0.10 -5.34
CA ALA A 73 -7.79 0.80 -6.23
C ALA A 73 -8.51 1.89 -7.05
N TYR A 74 -9.77 1.67 -7.45
CA TYR A 74 -10.58 2.73 -8.06
C TYR A 74 -10.86 3.87 -7.11
N ILE A 75 -11.31 3.58 -5.87
CA ILE A 75 -11.62 4.61 -4.86
C ILE A 75 -10.38 5.48 -4.58
N LEU A 76 -9.24 4.84 -4.34
CA LEU A 76 -7.97 5.54 -4.09
C LEU A 76 -7.51 6.32 -5.32
N LYS A 77 -7.66 5.77 -6.52
CA LYS A 77 -7.28 6.49 -7.73
C LYS A 77 -8.15 7.71 -7.91
N GLU A 78 -9.47 7.56 -7.84
CA GLU A 78 -10.44 8.64 -7.98
C GLU A 78 -10.16 9.78 -6.99
N SER A 79 -9.87 9.50 -5.71
CA SER A 79 -9.62 10.55 -4.71
C SER A 79 -8.44 11.46 -4.99
N GLU A 80 -7.54 11.09 -5.92
CA GLU A 80 -6.33 11.86 -6.23
C GLU A 80 -6.47 12.74 -7.48
N TRP A 81 -7.56 12.59 -8.25
CA TRP A 81 -7.81 13.39 -9.47
C TRP A 81 -8.62 14.67 -9.20
N TRP A 82 -9.19 14.84 -8.00
CA TRP A 82 -9.98 16.01 -7.59
C TRP A 82 -9.16 16.92 -6.68
#